data_AF-A0A920R1T1-F1
#
_entry.id   AF-A0A920R1T1-F1
#
_cell.length_a   1.000
_cell.length_b   1.000
_cell.length_c   1.000
_cell.angle_alpha   90.00
_cell.angle_beta   90.00
_cell.angle_gamma   90.00
#
_symmetry.space_group_name_H-M   'P 1'
#
loop_
_entity.id
_entity.type
_entity.pdbx_description
1 polymer ?
#
loop_
_entity_poly.entity_id
_entity_poly.type
_entity_poly.pdbx_seq_one_letter_code
_entity_poly.pdbx_strand_id
1 'polypeptide(L)'
;MKKNFVLLTNLTSGGFDVIEAGFAGSSPGTSKLFVELLTKKKGPVITSLARPVDSDMMLPGKALEGVEKLVFIHSFHLRMPHLMHQMRKDRNP
;
A
#
# COMPACT_ATOMS: atom_id res chain seq x y z
N MET A 1 -5.95 -11.08 -10.32
CA MET A 1 -5.97 -9.68 -10.75
C MET A 1 -7.40 -9.15 -10.97
N LYS A 2 -8.22 -9.74 -11.86
CA LYS A 2 -9.58 -9.24 -12.17
C LYS A 2 -10.53 -9.09 -10.96
N LYS A 3 -10.52 -10.04 -9.99
CA LYS A 3 -11.39 -9.96 -8.79
C LYS A 3 -11.05 -8.77 -7.88
N ASN A 4 -9.77 -8.56 -7.56
CA ASN A 4 -9.33 -7.47 -6.68
C ASN A 4 -9.60 -6.09 -7.30
N PHE A 5 -9.46 -5.99 -8.62
CA PHE A 5 -9.77 -4.77 -9.36
C PHE A 5 -11.26 -4.38 -9.29
N VAL A 6 -12.15 -5.35 -9.49
CA VAL A 6 -13.61 -5.13 -9.40
C VAL A 6 -14.00 -4.71 -7.98
N LEU A 7 -13.45 -5.40 -6.96
CA LEU A 7 -13.72 -5.05 -5.57
C LEU A 7 -13.29 -3.61 -5.24
N LEU A 8 -12.04 -3.25 -5.56
CA LEU A 8 -11.51 -1.92 -5.25
C LEU A 8 -12.23 -0.82 -6.04
N THR A 9 -12.63 -1.10 -7.29
CA THR A 9 -13.47 -0.17 -8.07
C THR A 9 -14.83 0.07 -7.39
N ASN A 10 -15.48 -0.98 -6.89
CA ASN A 10 -16.75 -0.84 -6.17
C ASN A 10 -16.56 -0.02 -4.88
N LEU A 11 -15.49 -0.29 -4.12
CA LEU A 11 -15.16 0.48 -2.92
C LEU A 11 -14.89 1.95 -3.25
N THR A 12 -14.18 2.28 -4.34
CA THR A 12 -13.95 3.70 -4.70
C THR A 12 -15.23 4.49 -4.97
N SER A 13 -16.34 3.82 -5.29
CA SER A 13 -17.64 4.45 -5.53
C SER A 13 -18.54 4.48 -4.29
N GLY A 14 -18.15 3.78 -3.21
CA GLY A 14 -18.96 3.57 -2.00
C GLY A 14 -18.86 4.67 -0.93
N GLY A 15 -18.18 5.78 -1.22
CA GLY A 15 -18.07 6.92 -0.30
C GLY A 15 -17.07 6.74 0.84
N PHE A 16 -16.11 5.83 0.70
CA PHE A 16 -15.00 5.71 1.64
C PHE A 16 -14.03 6.88 1.48
N ASP A 17 -13.41 7.31 2.58
CA ASP A 17 -12.37 8.34 2.55
C ASP A 17 -11.00 7.76 2.20
N VAL A 18 -10.71 6.55 2.69
CA VAL A 18 -9.40 5.90 2.57
C VAL A 18 -9.59 4.42 2.22
N ILE A 19 -8.79 3.92 1.28
CA ILE A 19 -8.74 2.51 0.91
C ILE A 19 -7.29 2.01 0.95
N GLU A 20 -7.03 1.00 1.77
CA GLU A 20 -5.80 0.22 1.69
C GLU A 20 -5.91 -0.78 0.54
N ALA A 21 -5.19 -0.51 -0.55
CA ALA A 21 -5.32 -1.24 -1.81
C ALA A 21 -4.32 -2.41 -1.94
N GLY A 22 -3.56 -2.69 -0.87
CA GLY A 22 -2.68 -3.85 -0.76
C GLY A 22 -1.25 -3.48 -0.38
N PHE A 23 -0.33 -4.39 -0.70
CA PHE A 23 1.10 -4.27 -0.38
C PHE A 23 1.93 -4.29 -1.66
N ALA A 24 2.41 -3.13 -2.10
CA ALA A 24 3.18 -3.00 -3.34
C ALA A 24 4.52 -3.78 -3.31
N GLY A 25 5.17 -3.83 -2.14
CA GLY A 25 6.45 -4.54 -1.96
C GLY A 25 6.37 -6.05 -2.14
N SER A 26 5.19 -6.66 -2.00
CA SER A 26 5.03 -8.11 -2.12
C SER A 26 4.50 -8.58 -3.47
N SER A 27 3.92 -7.69 -4.30
CA SER A 27 3.36 -8.07 -5.59
C SER A 27 3.41 -6.95 -6.63
N PRO A 28 4.08 -7.16 -7.78
CA PRO A 28 4.11 -6.20 -8.90
C PRO A 28 2.72 -5.87 -9.45
N GLY A 29 1.76 -6.79 -9.34
CA GLY A 29 0.38 -6.59 -9.82
C GLY A 29 -0.39 -5.52 -9.05
N THR A 30 -0.01 -5.25 -7.80
CA THR A 30 -0.61 -4.21 -6.95
C THR A 30 -0.30 -2.80 -7.48
N SER A 31 0.91 -2.59 -8.00
CA SER A 31 1.36 -1.29 -8.49
C SER A 31 0.56 -0.77 -9.68
N LYS A 32 0.26 -1.66 -10.65
CA LYS A 32 -0.57 -1.30 -11.82
C LYS A 32 -1.98 -0.87 -11.43
N LEU A 33 -2.52 -1.54 -10.41
CA LEU A 33 -3.86 -1.27 -9.91
C LEU A 33 -3.93 0.09 -9.19
N PHE A 34 -2.87 0.53 -8.52
CA PHE A 34 -2.83 1.87 -7.91
C PHE A 34 -2.92 2.98 -8.96
N VAL A 35 -2.13 2.89 -10.04
CA VAL A 35 -2.17 3.86 -11.15
C VAL A 35 -3.59 3.98 -11.71
N GLU A 36 -4.23 2.85 -11.96
CA GLU A 36 -5.58 2.81 -12.53
C GLU A 36 -6.65 3.38 -11.59
N LEU A 37 -6.52 3.17 -10.27
CA LEU A 37 -7.44 3.76 -9.29
C LEU A 37 -7.20 5.27 -9.09
N LEU A 38 -5.95 5.72 -9.09
CA LEU A 38 -5.58 7.11 -8.79
C LEU A 38 -5.79 8.06 -9.96
N THR A 39 -5.72 7.56 -11.20
CA THR A 39 -6.05 8.34 -12.40
C THR A 39 -7.54 8.76 -12.45
N LYS A 40 -8.40 8.17 -11.62
CA LYS A 40 -9.79 8.63 -11.46
C LYS A 40 -9.82 9.95 -10.68
N LYS A 41 -10.36 11.03 -11.27
CA LYS A 41 -10.37 12.39 -10.67
C LYS A 41 -11.03 12.45 -9.29
N LYS A 42 -12.14 11.75 -9.06
CA LYS A 42 -12.83 11.68 -7.76
C LYS A 42 -12.74 10.27 -7.19
N GLY A 43 -12.33 10.14 -5.93
CA GLY A 43 -12.21 8.87 -5.23
C GLY A 43 -11.47 9.01 -3.90
N PRO A 44 -11.49 7.95 -3.05
CA PRO A 44 -10.76 7.91 -1.79
C PRO A 44 -9.26 8.12 -1.96
N VAL A 45 -8.61 8.47 -0.87
CA VAL A 45 -7.17 8.33 -0.71
C VAL A 45 -6.80 6.86 -0.80
N ILE A 46 -5.85 6.51 -1.65
CA ILE A 46 -5.32 5.15 -1.77
C ILE A 46 -4.08 5.02 -0.90
N THR A 47 -4.00 3.93 -0.13
CA THR A 47 -2.85 3.61 0.71
C THR A 47 -2.24 2.27 0.34
N SER A 48 -0.93 2.16 0.52
CA SER A 48 -0.18 0.90 0.42
C SER A 48 0.36 0.52 1.78
N LEU A 49 0.17 -0.74 2.16
CA LEU A 49 0.91 -1.33 3.26
C LEU A 49 2.39 -1.46 2.87
N ALA A 50 3.29 -1.24 3.82
CA ALA A 50 4.73 -1.47 3.65
C ALA A 50 5.41 -1.89 4.95
N ARG A 51 6.48 -2.70 4.86
CA ARG A 51 7.43 -2.85 5.98
C ARG A 51 8.37 -1.63 5.99
N PRO A 52 9.00 -1.29 7.14
CA PRO A 52 9.93 -0.18 7.26
C PRO A 52 11.32 -0.57 6.72
N VAL A 53 11.36 -0.84 5.42
CA VAL A 53 12.59 -1.07 4.65
C VAL A 53 12.46 -0.31 3.33
N ASP A 54 13.56 0.27 2.86
CA ASP A 54 13.56 1.15 1.68
C ASP A 54 12.96 0.48 0.45
N SER A 55 13.22 -0.81 0.26
CA SER A 55 12.67 -1.58 -0.86
C SER A 55 11.14 -1.56 -0.89
N ASP A 56 10.48 -1.58 0.25
CA ASP A 56 9.01 -1.61 0.34
C ASP A 56 8.41 -0.20 0.31
N MET A 57 9.06 0.76 0.98
CA MET A 57 8.58 2.13 1.08
C MET A 57 8.69 2.88 -0.25
N MET A 58 9.70 2.59 -1.07
CA MET A 58 9.92 3.32 -2.32
C MET A 58 9.10 2.77 -3.50
N LEU A 59 8.64 1.51 -3.44
CA LEU A 59 7.91 0.88 -4.55
C LEU A 59 6.56 1.55 -4.87
N PRO A 60 5.71 1.90 -3.89
CA PRO A 60 4.47 2.64 -4.16
C PRO A 60 4.72 3.97 -4.86
N GLY A 61 5.74 4.73 -4.43
CA GLY A 61 6.10 6.03 -5.02
C GLY A 61 6.56 5.90 -6.48
N LYS A 62 7.44 4.93 -6.75
CA LYS A 62 7.92 4.65 -8.12
C LYS A 62 6.79 4.25 -9.07
N ALA A 63 5.84 3.47 -8.58
CA ALA A 63 4.68 3.05 -9.38
C ALA A 63 3.80 4.23 -9.84
N LEU A 64 3.95 5.39 -9.22
CA LEU A 64 3.09 6.56 -9.38
C LEU A 64 3.84 7.78 -9.92
N GLU A 65 5.07 7.59 -10.41
CA GLU A 65 5.78 8.65 -11.12
C GLU A 65 4.91 9.19 -12.26
N GLY A 66 4.64 10.50 -12.24
CA GLY A 66 3.75 11.16 -13.20
C GLY A 66 2.26 11.16 -12.85
N VAL A 67 1.86 10.56 -11.72
CA VAL A 67 0.50 10.67 -11.17
C VAL A 67 0.45 11.83 -10.17
N GLU A 68 -0.45 12.79 -10.37
CA GLU A 68 -0.58 13.97 -9.51
C GLU A 68 -1.09 13.66 -8.09
N LYS A 69 -1.65 12.46 -7.89
CA LYS A 69 -2.19 12.03 -6.59
C LYS A 69 -1.15 11.30 -5.75
N LEU A 70 -1.09 11.68 -4.48
CA LEU A 70 -0.27 11.03 -3.47
C LEU A 70 -0.82 9.64 -3.11
N VAL A 71 0.07 8.69 -2.85
CA VAL A 71 -0.24 7.48 -2.09
C VAL A 71 0.35 7.57 -0.71
N PHE A 72 -0.48 7.23 0.27
CA PHE A 72 -0.04 7.16 1.65
C PHE A 72 0.53 5.77 1.93
N ILE A 73 1.64 5.75 2.66
CA ILE A 73 2.28 4.51 3.09
C ILE A 73 1.81 4.22 4.51
N HIS A 74 1.02 3.16 4.66
CA HIS A 74 0.73 2.60 5.97
C HIS A 74 1.87 1.64 6.32
N SER A 75 2.79 2.09 7.16
CA SER A 75 3.92 1.26 7.61
C SER A 75 3.61 0.53 8.91
N PHE A 76 3.99 -0.73 9.02
CA PHE A 76 3.88 -1.51 10.26
C PHE A 76 5.23 -2.09 10.69
N HIS A 77 5.45 -2.21 12.01
CA HIS A 77 6.62 -2.88 12.56
C HIS A 77 6.19 -3.90 13.62
N LEU A 78 6.89 -5.03 13.66
CA LEU A 78 6.63 -6.07 14.66
C LEU A 78 7.08 -5.59 16.05
N ARG A 79 6.31 -5.96 17.07
CA ARG A 79 6.60 -5.67 18.48
C ARG A 79 6.86 -6.98 19.23
N MET A 80 7.25 -6.89 20.50
CA MET A 80 7.41 -8.09 21.35
C MET A 80 6.10 -8.91 21.36
N PRO A 81 6.16 -10.25 21.30
CA PRO A 81 7.36 -11.10 21.31
C PRO A 81 7.93 -11.41 19.90
N HIS A 82 7.25 -10.98 18.83
CA HIS A 82 7.67 -11.24 17.44
C HIS A 82 9.06 -10.67 17.11
N LEU A 83 9.42 -9.55 17.73
CA LEU A 83 10.75 -8.95 17.59
C LEU A 83 11.86 -9.94 18.03
N MET A 84 11.67 -10.64 19.15
CA MET A 84 12.63 -11.62 19.67
C MET A 84 12.64 -12.91 18.82
N HIS A 85 11.47 -13.48 18.56
CA HIS A 85 11.39 -14.83 18.01
C HIS A 85 11.43 -14.88 16.47
N GLN A 86 10.92 -13.86 15.78
CA GLN A 86 10.90 -13.82 14.32
C GLN A 86 12.02 -12.96 13.76
N MET A 87 12.26 -11.79 14.34
CA MET A 87 13.27 -10.86 13.83
C MET A 87 14.65 -11.07 14.46
N ARG A 88 14.74 -11.80 15.58
CA ARG A 88 15.96 -11.98 16.38
C ARG A 88 16.62 -10.64 16.74
N LYS A 89 15.79 -9.67 17.13
CA LYS A 89 16.21 -8.32 17.54
C LYS A 89 15.71 -8.00 18.94
N ASP A 90 16.48 -7.18 19.66
CA ASP A 90 16.06 -6.59 20.92
C ASP A 90 15.23 -5.32 20.68
N ARG A 91 14.53 -4.86 21.73
CA ARG A 91 13.70 -3.66 21.67
C ARG A 91 14.47 -2.39 21.32
N ASN A 92 15.77 -2.34 21.63
CA ASN A 92 16.65 -1.25 21.28
C ASN A 92 17.59 -1.69 20.15
N PRO A 93 17.63 -0.98 19.01
CA PRO A 93 18.57 -1.24 17.93
C PRO A 93 19.99 -0.81 18.26
#